data_AF-A0A5K0YTV4-F1
#
_entry.id   AF-A0A5K0YTV4-F1
#
_cell.length_a   1.000
_cell.length_b   1.000
_cell.length_c   1.000
_cell.angle_alpha   90.00
_cell.angle_beta   90.00
_cell.angle_gamma   90.00
#
_symmetry.space_group_name_H-M   'P 1'
#
loop_
_entity.id
_entity.type
_entity.pdbx_description
1 polymer ?
#
loop_
_entity_poly.entity_id
_entity_poly.type
_entity_poly.pdbx_seq_one_letter_code
_entity_poly.pdbx_strand_id
1 'polypeptide(L)' 'RFGKFVEIQFDQRGRISGAAVRTYLLERSRVCQISDPERNYHCFYMLCAAPPE' A
#
# COMPACT_ATOMS: atom_id res chain seq x y z
N ARG A 1 -0.24 -5.81 -4.75
CA ARG A 1 -1.44 -5.49 -5.55
C ARG A 1 -2.55 -5.08 -4.60
N PHE A 2 -3.08 -3.87 -4.74
CA PHE A 2 -4.25 -3.47 -3.97
C PHE A 2 -5.00 -2.33 -4.68
N GLY A 3 -6.32 -2.31 -4.52
CA GLY A 3 -7.14 -1.18 -4.94
C GLY A 3 -7.24 -0.18 -3.80
N LYS A 4 -6.93 1.09 -4.07
CA LYS A 4 -7.20 2.19 -3.14
C LYS A 4 -7.94 3.32 -3.85
N PHE A 5 -8.86 3.96 -3.15
CA PHE A 5 -9.41 5.25 -3.51
C PHE A 5 -8.81 6.31 -2.62
N VAL A 6 -8.39 7.39 -3.24
CA VAL A 6 -7.80 8.54 -2.58
C VAL A 6 -8.76 9.69 -2.79
N GLU A 7 -9.35 10.15 -1.69
CA GLU A 7 -10.15 11.36 -1.64
C GLU A 7 -9.22 12.51 -1.25
N ILE A 8 -9.15 13.55 -2.08
CA ILE A 8 -8.40 14.77 -1.78
C ILE A 8 -9.42 15.87 -1.49
N GLN A 9 -9.32 16.46 -0.30
CA GLN A 9 -10.24 17.49 0.18
C GLN A 9 -9.57 18.85 0.03
N PHE A 10 -10.30 19.80 -0.55
CA PHE A 10 -9.83 21.17 -0.77
C PHE A 10 -10.62 22.15 0.12
N ASP A 11 -9.92 23.19 0.59
CA ASP A 11 -10.56 24.31 1.28
C ASP A 11 -11.25 25.26 0.28
N GLN A 12 -12.00 26.24 0.80
CA GLN A 12 -12.71 27.24 -0.02
C GLN A 12 -11.77 28.11 -0.88
N ARG A 13 -10.46 28.09 -0.59
CA ARG A 13 -9.42 28.82 -1.33
C ARG A 13 -8.67 27.90 -2.32
N GLY A 14 -9.14 26.65 -2.51
CA GLY A 14 -8.54 25.67 -3.42
C GLY A 14 -7.25 25.02 -2.91
N ARG A 15 -6.91 25.16 -1.62
CA ARG A 15 -5.73 24.52 -1.03
C ARG A 15 -6.10 23.15 -0.48
N ILE A 16 -5.14 22.23 -0.46
CA ILE A 16 -5.35 20.90 0.12
C ILE A 16 -5.59 21.04 1.62
N SER A 17 -6.79 20.65 2.07
CA SER A 17 -7.19 20.64 3.48
C SER A 17 -7.03 19.26 4.11
N GLY A 18 -7.04 18.20 3.32
CA GLY A 18 -6.94 16.83 3.82
C GLY A 18 -6.91 15.80 2.70
N ALA A 19 -6.57 14.57 3.07
CA ALA A 19 -6.69 13.42 2.19
C ALA A 19 -7.14 12.20 3.00
N ALA A 20 -8.09 11.44 2.45
CA ALA A 20 -8.52 10.17 3.00
C ALA A 20 -8.22 9.05 2.01
N VAL A 21 -7.66 7.95 2.51
CA VAL A 21 -7.36 6.78 1.68
C VAL A 21 -8.24 5.62 2.13
N ARG A 22 -9.07 5.11 1.22
CA ARG A 22 -9.87 3.91 1.43
C ARG A 22 -9.26 2.76 0.65
N THR A 23 -8.82 1.72 1.35
CA THR A 23 -8.28 0.51 0.73
C THR A 23 -9.41 -0.49 0.55
N TYR A 24 -9.66 -0.91 -0.69
CA TYR A 24 -10.79 -1.81 -1.00
C TYR A 24 -10.41 -3.27 -1.03
N LEU A 25 -9.28 -3.59 -1.62
CA LEU A 25 -8.89 -4.97 -1.88
C LEU A 25 -7.39 -5.09 -1.70
N LEU A 26 -6.99 -5.95 -0.77
CA LEU A 26 -5.62 -6.45 -0.67
C LEU A 26 -5.64 -7.91 -1.12
N GLU A 27 -4.73 -8.27 -2.03
CA GLU A 27 -4.57 -9.66 -2.45
C GLU A 27 -3.90 -10.46 -1.32
N ARG A 28 -4.71 -11.03 -0.42
CA ARG A 28 -4.25 -11.78 0.77
C ARG A 28 -3.59 -13.12 0.43
N SER A 29 -4.03 -13.79 -0.64
CA SER A 29 -3.47 -15.07 -1.09
C SER A 29 -1.97 -15.01 -1.33
N ARG A 30 -1.47 -13.87 -1.85
CA ARG A 30 -0.06 -13.62 -2.14
C ARG A 30 0.86 -13.72 -0.91
N VAL A 31 0.31 -13.56 0.29
CA VAL A 31 1.08 -13.69 1.53
C VAL A 31 1.54 -15.14 1.73
N CYS A 32 0.66 -16.12 1.47
CA CYS A 32 0.92 -17.54 1.73
C CYS A 32 1.30 -18.32 0.47
N GLN A 33 0.90 -17.85 -0.72
CA GLN A 33 1.11 -18.54 -2.00
C GLN A 33 1.56 -17.55 -3.06
N ILE A 34 2.71 -17.82 -3.67
CA ILE A 34 3.29 -17.02 -4.74
C ILE A 34 3.43 -17.92 -5.96
N SER A 35 2.89 -17.49 -7.09
CA SER A 35 3.09 -18.17 -8.37
C SER A 35 4.43 -17.74 -8.97
N ASP A 36 5.25 -18.68 -9.43
CA ASP A 36 6.47 -18.37 -10.18
C ASP A 36 6.08 -17.68 -11.51
N PRO A 37 6.69 -16.53 -11.90
CA PRO A 37 7.89 -15.85 -11.38
C PRO A 37 7.61 -14.64 -10.47
N GLU A 38 6.45 -14.55 -9.84
CA GLU A 38 6.07 -13.40 -9.03
C GLU A 38 6.83 -13.34 -7.69
N ARG A 39 6.85 -12.14 -7.08
CA ARG A 39 7.46 -11.89 -5.76
C ARG A 39 6.38 -11.52 -4.74
N ASN A 40 6.67 -11.77 -3.45
CA ASN A 40 5.84 -11.32 -2.33
C ASN A 40 5.85 -9.78 -2.17
N TYR A 41 5.08 -9.24 -1.22
CA TYR A 41 5.05 -7.81 -0.94
C TYR A 41 6.42 -7.26 -0.53
N HIS A 42 6.71 -6.03 -0.98
CA HIS A 42 8.01 -5.38 -0.78
C HIS A 42 8.40 -5.21 0.70
N CYS A 43 7.43 -5.04 1.60
CA CYS A 43 7.71 -4.85 3.03
C CYS A 43 8.50 -6.02 3.63
N PHE A 44 8.24 -7.26 3.21
CA PHE A 44 8.96 -8.42 3.73
C PHE A 44 10.45 -8.36 3.38
N TYR A 45 10.79 -7.94 2.16
CA TYR A 45 12.19 -7.79 1.75
C TYR A 45 12.88 -6.63 2.47
N MET A 46 12.17 -5.50 2.67
CA MET A 46 12.71 -4.35 3.40
C MET A 46 12.98 -4.67 4.87
N LEU A 47 12.11 -5.48 5.50
CA LEU A 47 12.31 -5.95 6.87
C LEU A 47 13.52 -6.88 6.98
N CYS A 48 13.67 -7.84 6.06
CA CYS A 48 14.83 -8.75 6.07
C CYS A 48 16.16 -8.05 5.75
N ALA A 49 16.13 -6.93 5.03
CA ALA A 49 17.33 -6.15 4.69
C ALA A 49 17.62 -5.03 5.70
N ALA A 50 16.84 -4.91 6.77
CA ALA A 50 17.08 -3.90 7.81
C ALA A 50 18.37 -4.24 8.58
N PRO A 51 19.17 -3.23 8.96
CA PRO A 51 20.36 -3.45 9.77
C PRO A 51 19.98 -4.03 11.16
N PRO A 52 20.82 -4.91 11.73
CA PRO A 52 20.67 -5.32 13.13
C PRO A 52 20.88 -4.11 14.05
N GLU A 53 20.19 -4.12 15.19
CA GLU A 53 20.24 -3.08 16.23
C GLU A 53 21.64 -2.90 16.82
#